data_AF-A0A9K3CTL4-F1
#
_entry.id   AF-A0A9K3CTL4-F1
#
_cell.length_a   1.000
_cell.length_b   1.000
_cell.length_c   1.000
_cell.angle_alpha   90.00
_cell.angle_beta   90.00
_cell.angle_gamma   90.00
#
_symmetry.space_group_name_H-M   'P 1'
#
loop_
_entity.id
_entity.type
_entity.pdbx_description
1 polymer ?
#
loop_
_entity_poly.entity_id
_entity_poly.type
_entity_poly.pdbx_seq_one_letter_code
_entity_poly.pdbx_strand_id
1 'polypeptide(L)'
;MAPEASDRLSRQGSSDRPAGRPRALSMAPTPTNRPPRPSSARRTMRPPTPVSEAEKDRDADGHVSVAVRIRPRLPVDQDGEFCMKADRSQGRERLVVNDDRVFGFDHVLNDQTPQEEVYAKVAKPLLDSFFDGYNATILAYGQTGSGKTYTMGSPSTSTLSETISKVAFSPEVGLIPRILTDIFDRLDVGTSDSHVTIQYLEIYNEDLHDLLDYQTTRSDKDGKDGLCIREKSTPQGRHIFVAGASSHTVTNAAEASNLFLNGGTMRATASTLLNKESSRSHAIFTVIMNR
;
A
#
# COMPACT_ATOMS: atom_id res chain seq x y z
N MET A 1 -34.32 12.96 -68.81
CA MET A 1 -33.58 13.12 -70.08
C MET A 1 -32.56 14.23 -69.88
N ALA A 2 -31.27 13.94 -70.07
CA ALA A 2 -30.16 14.91 -70.02
C ALA A 2 -30.24 15.91 -71.21
N PRO A 3 -29.46 17.02 -71.24
CA PRO A 3 -27.99 17.03 -71.45
C PRO A 3 -27.22 17.95 -70.47
N GLU A 4 -25.94 17.73 -70.08
CA GLU A 4 -24.65 17.98 -70.79
C GLU A 4 -24.51 19.39 -71.38
N ALA A 5 -23.40 20.15 -71.35
CA ALA A 5 -22.08 20.16 -70.73
C ALA A 5 -21.42 21.53 -71.10
N SER A 6 -20.27 21.88 -70.49
CA SER A 6 -19.18 22.81 -70.92
C SER A 6 -18.81 23.85 -69.84
N ASP A 7 -17.65 23.71 -69.18
CA ASP A 7 -16.28 24.20 -69.55
C ASP A 7 -16.12 25.72 -69.26
N ARG A 8 -15.04 26.31 -68.73
CA ARG A 8 -13.73 25.87 -68.24
C ARG A 8 -12.96 27.10 -67.69
N LEU A 9 -11.97 26.85 -66.83
CA LEU A 9 -10.73 27.61 -66.56
C LEU A 9 -10.81 29.02 -65.91
N SER A 10 -10.11 29.26 -64.80
CA SER A 10 -8.66 29.54 -64.84
C SER A 10 -7.95 29.18 -63.53
N ARG A 11 -6.89 28.36 -63.61
CA ARG A 11 -5.91 28.08 -62.54
C ARG A 11 -4.59 28.77 -62.91
N GLN A 12 -4.00 29.51 -61.98
CA GLN A 12 -2.61 29.98 -62.00
C GLN A 12 -1.94 29.68 -60.65
N GLY A 13 -0.68 29.22 -60.72
CA GLY A 13 0.41 29.27 -59.72
C GLY A 13 0.14 28.78 -58.28
N SER A 14 1.04 28.12 -57.57
CA SER A 14 2.50 28.09 -57.68
C SER A 14 3.01 26.88 -56.88
N SER A 15 4.13 26.36 -57.32
CA SER A 15 4.90 25.27 -56.73
C SER A 15 5.72 25.77 -55.54
N ASP A 16 5.57 25.16 -54.37
CA ASP A 16 6.59 25.26 -53.31
C ASP A 16 6.94 23.87 -52.76
N ARG A 17 8.23 23.55 -52.88
CA ARG A 17 8.91 22.38 -52.31
C ARG A 17 9.19 22.65 -50.83
N PRO A 18 9.08 21.65 -49.93
CA PRO A 18 9.51 21.86 -48.54
C PRO A 18 11.05 21.82 -48.43
N ALA A 19 11.58 22.85 -47.79
CA ALA A 19 12.99 23.05 -47.46
C ALA A 19 13.50 22.02 -46.44
N GLY A 20 14.78 21.68 -46.57
CA GLY A 20 15.47 20.65 -45.79
C GLY A 20 15.60 20.95 -44.31
N ARG A 21 15.58 19.87 -43.51
CA ARG A 21 15.88 19.86 -42.08
C ARG A 21 17.35 20.25 -41.84
N PRO A 22 17.66 21.17 -40.90
CA PRO A 22 19.03 21.38 -40.47
C PRO A 22 19.51 20.23 -39.59
N ARG A 23 20.71 19.71 -39.90
CA ARG A 23 21.48 18.73 -39.11
C ARG A 23 21.79 19.30 -37.74
N ALA A 24 21.45 18.56 -36.68
CA ALA A 24 21.93 18.83 -35.32
C ALA A 24 23.44 18.55 -35.25
N LEU A 25 24.22 19.57 -34.91
CA LEU A 25 25.63 19.45 -34.57
C LEU A 25 25.76 18.86 -33.15
N SER A 26 26.36 17.68 -33.08
CA SER A 26 26.76 17.00 -31.85
C SER A 26 27.89 17.78 -31.16
N MET A 27 27.59 18.47 -30.06
CA MET A 27 28.61 19.00 -29.15
C MET A 27 28.88 17.99 -28.02
N ALA A 28 30.11 17.51 -27.94
CA ALA A 28 30.59 16.64 -26.89
C ALA A 28 30.68 17.40 -25.54
N PRO A 29 30.31 16.78 -24.41
CA PRO A 29 30.45 17.42 -23.10
C PRO A 29 31.89 17.39 -22.59
N THR A 30 32.36 18.54 -22.11
CA THR A 30 33.66 18.77 -21.46
C THR A 30 33.74 18.03 -20.11
N PRO A 31 34.86 17.37 -19.77
CA PRO A 31 34.99 16.63 -18.50
C PRO A 31 35.13 17.60 -17.32
N THR A 32 34.16 17.57 -16.40
CA THR A 32 34.25 18.26 -15.11
C THR A 32 34.90 17.33 -14.08
N ASN A 33 36.02 17.77 -13.54
CA ASN A 33 36.82 17.03 -12.55
C ASN A 33 36.16 17.19 -11.17
N ARG A 34 35.37 16.20 -10.74
CA ARG A 34 34.73 16.17 -9.41
C ARG A 34 35.46 15.18 -8.50
N PRO A 35 35.83 15.56 -7.26
CA PRO A 35 36.51 14.65 -6.34
C PRO A 35 35.59 13.48 -5.93
N PRO A 36 36.16 12.30 -5.62
CA PRO A 36 35.36 11.11 -5.31
C PRO A 36 34.62 11.28 -3.99
N ARG A 37 33.33 10.90 -3.98
CA ARG A 37 32.53 10.77 -2.74
C ARG A 37 33.05 9.58 -1.93
N PRO A 38 33.09 9.67 -0.59
CA PRO A 38 33.46 8.55 0.25
C PRO A 38 32.47 7.40 0.08
N SER A 39 32.99 6.18 -0.09
CA SER A 39 32.21 4.95 -0.23
C SER A 39 31.40 4.69 1.03
N SER A 40 30.07 4.82 0.94
CA SER A 40 29.19 4.22 1.94
C SER A 40 29.31 2.71 1.84
N ALA A 41 29.71 2.07 2.94
CA ALA A 41 29.75 0.63 3.04
C ALA A 41 28.36 0.06 2.69
N ARG A 42 28.28 -0.63 1.56
CA ARG A 42 27.09 -1.36 1.14
C ARG A 42 26.89 -2.50 2.13
N ARG A 43 25.98 -2.32 3.10
CA ARG A 43 25.52 -3.41 3.97
C ARG A 43 24.79 -4.39 3.06
N THR A 44 25.49 -5.42 2.61
CA THR A 44 24.91 -6.49 1.80
C THR A 44 23.93 -7.25 2.68
N MET A 45 22.68 -7.34 2.23
CA MET A 45 21.70 -8.27 2.79
C MET A 45 22.30 -9.68 2.63
N ARG A 46 22.63 -10.31 3.74
CA ARG A 46 23.14 -11.68 3.76
C ARG A 46 21.97 -12.61 3.39
N PRO A 47 22.13 -13.56 2.45
CA PRO A 47 21.10 -14.55 2.18
C PRO A 47 20.85 -15.39 3.45
N PRO A 48 19.61 -15.86 3.68
CA PRO A 48 19.29 -16.65 4.87
C PRO A 48 20.16 -17.90 4.89
N THR A 49 20.85 -18.11 6.01
CA THR A 49 21.72 -19.27 6.24
C THR A 49 20.84 -20.42 6.76
N PRO A 50 21.15 -21.70 6.49
CA PRO A 50 20.35 -22.81 6.99
C PRO A 50 20.44 -22.84 8.53
N VAL A 51 19.31 -22.72 9.22
CA VAL A 51 19.26 -22.77 10.69
C VAL A 51 19.01 -24.22 11.13
N SER A 52 19.86 -24.71 12.05
CA SER A 52 19.73 -26.01 12.71
C SER A 52 18.61 -26.01 13.76
N GLU A 53 17.98 -27.17 13.96
CA GLU A 53 16.69 -27.38 14.65
C GLU A 53 16.72 -27.31 16.19
N ALA A 54 17.55 -26.45 16.79
CA ALA A 54 17.66 -26.37 18.25
C ALA A 54 17.74 -24.92 18.74
N GLU A 55 16.64 -24.18 18.63
CA GLU A 55 16.39 -22.94 19.38
C GLU A 55 14.91 -22.58 19.24
N LYS A 56 14.09 -23.23 20.07
CA LYS A 56 12.67 -22.91 20.24
C LYS A 56 12.43 -22.71 21.73
N ASP A 57 13.00 -21.65 22.28
CA ASP A 57 12.50 -21.02 23.51
C ASP A 57 13.26 -19.72 23.80
N ARG A 58 12.47 -18.63 23.91
CA ARG A 58 12.81 -17.26 24.35
C ARG A 58 13.63 -16.41 23.35
N ASP A 59 12.93 -15.58 22.57
CA ASP A 59 13.49 -14.32 22.08
C ASP A 59 12.43 -13.22 22.05
N ALA A 60 12.49 -12.36 23.07
CA ALA A 60 11.77 -11.09 23.16
C ALA A 60 12.62 -9.96 22.54
N ASP A 61 13.03 -10.16 21.29
CA ASP A 61 13.81 -9.18 20.52
C ASP A 61 13.11 -8.98 19.17
N GLY A 62 12.83 -7.71 18.82
CA GLY A 62 11.86 -7.32 17.78
C GLY A 62 11.93 -8.13 16.48
N HIS A 63 11.08 -9.15 16.37
CA HIS A 63 11.10 -10.08 15.25
C HIS A 63 10.31 -9.52 14.06
N VAL A 64 10.99 -9.37 12.92
CA VAL A 64 10.32 -9.13 11.64
C VAL A 64 9.73 -10.46 11.17
N SER A 65 8.40 -10.59 11.18
CA SER A 65 7.72 -11.74 10.58
C SER A 65 7.40 -11.47 9.11
N VAL A 66 7.73 -12.42 8.24
CA VAL A 66 7.51 -12.36 6.79
C VAL A 66 6.54 -13.45 6.37
N ALA A 67 5.32 -13.02 5.99
CA ALA A 67 4.31 -13.88 5.40
C ALA A 67 4.22 -13.65 3.89
N VAL A 68 4.22 -14.73 3.11
CA VAL A 68 3.95 -14.69 1.66
C VAL A 68 2.53 -15.17 1.42
N ARG A 69 1.73 -14.37 0.72
CA ARG A 69 0.39 -14.75 0.28
C ARG A 69 0.34 -14.85 -1.24
N ILE A 70 0.04 -16.04 -1.74
CA ILE A 70 -0.17 -16.30 -3.16
C ILE A 70 -1.60 -15.87 -3.51
N ARG A 71 -1.77 -15.09 -4.58
CA ARG A 71 -3.12 -14.69 -5.01
C ARG A 71 -3.83 -15.82 -5.77
N PRO A 72 -5.17 -15.91 -5.67
CA PRO A 72 -5.97 -16.73 -6.57
C PRO A 72 -5.73 -16.39 -8.04
N ARG A 73 -5.87 -17.40 -8.90
CA ARG A 73 -5.98 -17.18 -10.34
C ARG A 73 -7.25 -16.40 -10.64
N LEU A 74 -7.11 -15.32 -11.39
CA LEU A 74 -8.20 -14.52 -11.89
C LEU A 74 -8.51 -14.91 -13.34
N PRO A 75 -9.70 -14.57 -13.88
CA PRO A 75 -10.05 -14.87 -15.27
C PRO A 75 -9.07 -14.31 -16.30
N VAL A 76 -8.35 -13.23 -15.97
CA VAL A 76 -7.30 -12.64 -16.83
C VAL A 76 -6.06 -13.53 -16.95
N ASP A 77 -5.88 -14.52 -16.07
CA ASP A 77 -4.69 -15.38 -16.03
C ASP A 77 -4.86 -16.69 -16.79
N GLN A 78 -5.99 -16.93 -17.47
CA GLN A 78 -6.35 -18.26 -18.00
C GLN A 78 -5.27 -18.92 -18.86
N ASP A 79 -4.49 -18.13 -19.60
CA ASP A 79 -3.44 -18.62 -20.51
C ASP A 79 -2.07 -18.83 -19.84
N GLY A 80 -1.89 -18.42 -18.58
CA GLY A 80 -0.63 -18.56 -17.85
C GLY A 80 -0.48 -19.89 -17.09
N GLU A 81 0.74 -20.36 -16.86
CA GLU A 81 0.98 -21.47 -15.93
C GLU A 81 1.12 -20.96 -14.49
N PHE A 82 0.64 -21.75 -13.52
CA PHE A 82 0.76 -21.40 -12.10
C PHE A 82 2.17 -21.71 -11.62
N CYS A 83 2.97 -20.66 -11.42
CA CYS A 83 4.40 -20.78 -11.17
C CYS A 83 4.79 -20.77 -9.69
N MET A 84 3.85 -20.62 -8.75
CA MET A 84 4.13 -20.52 -7.31
C MET A 84 3.33 -21.58 -6.54
N LYS A 85 3.96 -22.31 -5.62
CA LYS A 85 3.28 -23.32 -4.80
C LYS A 85 3.73 -23.21 -3.35
N ALA A 86 2.78 -23.39 -2.43
CA ALA A 86 3.11 -23.54 -1.01
C ALA A 86 3.53 -25.00 -0.76
N ASP A 87 4.71 -25.19 -0.18
CA ASP A 87 5.20 -26.48 0.30
C ASP A 87 5.31 -26.42 1.83
N ARG A 88 4.57 -27.31 2.50
CA ARG A 88 4.60 -27.48 3.96
C ARG A 88 5.21 -28.82 4.38
N SER A 89 5.96 -29.45 3.48
CA SER A 89 6.66 -30.71 3.78
C SER A 89 7.63 -30.54 4.95
N GLN A 90 7.77 -31.61 5.75
CA GLN A 90 8.72 -31.65 6.87
C GLN A 90 8.53 -30.55 7.93
N GLY A 91 7.33 -29.99 8.05
CA GLY A 91 7.02 -28.99 9.09
C GLY A 91 7.63 -27.61 8.86
N ARG A 92 8.09 -27.29 7.64
CA ARG A 92 8.65 -25.98 7.28
C ARG A 92 7.77 -25.29 6.24
N GLU A 93 7.55 -23.98 6.40
CA GLU A 93 6.79 -23.15 5.45
C GLU A 93 7.70 -22.70 4.31
N ARG A 94 7.48 -23.23 3.10
CA ARG A 94 8.32 -22.98 1.92
C ARG A 94 7.47 -22.54 0.71
N LEU A 95 8.01 -21.61 -0.06
CA LEU A 95 7.48 -21.21 -1.36
C LEU A 95 8.33 -21.84 -2.45
N VAL A 96 7.71 -22.60 -3.34
CA VAL A 96 8.34 -23.16 -4.54
C VAL A 96 7.94 -22.31 -5.74
N VAL A 97 8.93 -21.85 -6.51
CA VAL A 97 8.74 -21.04 -7.72
C VAL A 97 9.33 -21.79 -8.92
N ASN A 98 8.55 -21.97 -9.99
CA ASN A 98 8.93 -22.70 -11.22
C ASN A 98 9.44 -24.14 -10.97
N ASP A 99 8.99 -24.79 -9.89
CA ASP A 99 9.35 -26.15 -9.50
C ASP A 99 10.85 -26.39 -9.19
N ASP A 100 11.70 -25.37 -9.23
CA ASP A 100 13.15 -25.48 -9.01
C ASP A 100 13.70 -24.54 -7.91
N ARG A 101 13.02 -23.43 -7.62
CA ARG A 101 13.47 -22.44 -6.63
C ARG A 101 12.63 -22.52 -5.36
N VAL A 102 13.30 -22.75 -4.23
CA VAL A 102 12.64 -22.90 -2.91
C VAL A 102 13.08 -21.78 -1.97
N PHE A 103 12.12 -21.10 -1.35
CA PHE A 103 12.35 -20.02 -0.40
C PHE A 103 11.63 -20.32 0.92
N GLY A 104 12.31 -20.18 2.06
CA GLY A 104 11.70 -20.33 3.38
C GLY A 104 11.15 -19.00 3.89
N PHE A 105 9.98 -19.04 4.54
CA PHE A 105 9.31 -17.90 5.15
C PHE A 105 8.69 -18.31 6.49
N ASP A 106 8.27 -17.34 7.31
CA ASP A 106 7.57 -17.62 8.56
C ASP A 106 6.18 -18.21 8.28
N HIS A 107 5.51 -17.68 7.24
CA HIS A 107 4.21 -18.17 6.78
C HIS A 107 4.13 -18.18 5.26
N VAL A 108 3.70 -19.30 4.66
CA VAL A 108 3.33 -19.38 3.25
C VAL A 108 1.84 -19.68 3.14
N LEU A 109 1.09 -18.67 2.71
CA LEU A 109 -0.36 -18.67 2.55
C LEU A 109 -0.66 -18.91 1.07
N ASN A 110 -1.31 -20.03 0.76
CA ASN A 110 -1.64 -20.40 -0.61
C ASN A 110 -2.82 -19.58 -1.17
N ASP A 111 -3.14 -19.82 -2.42
CA ASP A 111 -4.21 -19.17 -3.16
C ASP A 111 -5.62 -19.50 -2.65
N GLN A 112 -5.75 -20.52 -1.81
CA GLN A 112 -7.01 -20.93 -1.17
C GLN A 112 -7.13 -20.44 0.28
N THR A 113 -6.13 -19.72 0.79
CA THR A 113 -6.11 -19.28 2.19
C THR A 113 -7.13 -18.13 2.40
N PRO A 114 -8.15 -18.32 3.24
CA PRO A 114 -9.20 -17.31 3.48
C PRO A 114 -8.66 -16.14 4.30
N GLN A 115 -9.32 -14.98 4.21
CA GLN A 115 -8.91 -13.76 4.93
C GLN A 115 -8.83 -13.95 6.45
N GLU A 116 -9.70 -14.77 7.01
CA GLU A 116 -9.71 -15.10 8.44
C GLU A 116 -8.41 -15.79 8.86
N GLU A 117 -7.93 -16.77 8.08
CA GLU A 117 -6.66 -17.46 8.38
C GLU A 117 -5.46 -16.51 8.22
N VAL A 118 -5.49 -15.62 7.22
CA VAL A 118 -4.46 -14.59 7.05
C VAL A 118 -4.42 -13.68 8.29
N TYR A 119 -5.58 -13.24 8.76
CA TYR A 119 -5.69 -12.42 9.97
C TYR A 119 -5.17 -13.17 11.21
N ALA A 120 -5.59 -14.42 11.41
CA ALA A 120 -5.20 -15.22 12.57
C ALA A 120 -3.68 -15.45 12.64
N LYS A 121 -3.02 -15.65 11.49
CA LYS A 121 -1.57 -15.88 11.42
C LYS A 121 -0.73 -14.61 11.48
N VAL A 122 -1.18 -13.54 10.80
CA VAL A 122 -0.35 -12.33 10.59
C VAL A 122 -0.73 -11.21 11.54
N ALA A 123 -2.01 -10.88 11.64
CA ALA A 123 -2.46 -9.68 12.34
C ALA A 123 -2.74 -9.91 13.83
N LYS A 124 -3.32 -11.06 14.20
CA LYS A 124 -3.69 -11.35 15.59
C LYS A 124 -2.49 -11.30 16.55
N PRO A 125 -1.33 -11.93 16.27
CA PRO A 125 -0.18 -11.86 17.18
C PRO A 125 0.36 -10.43 17.34
N LEU A 126 0.33 -9.64 16.26
CA LEU A 126 0.74 -8.23 16.29
C LEU A 126 -0.24 -7.36 17.08
N LEU A 127 -1.53 -7.68 17.01
CA LEU A 127 -2.56 -7.02 17.79
C LEU A 127 -2.44 -7.37 19.27
N ASP A 128 -2.09 -8.60 19.61
CA ASP A 128 -1.77 -8.99 21.00
C ASP A 128 -0.61 -8.13 21.53
N SER A 129 0.48 -7.99 20.78
CA SER A 129 1.60 -7.09 21.14
C SER A 129 1.17 -5.61 21.24
N PHE A 130 0.26 -5.15 20.39
CA PHE A 130 -0.30 -3.79 20.46
C PHE A 130 -1.04 -3.55 21.78
N PHE A 131 -1.80 -4.54 22.25
CA PHE A 131 -2.48 -4.47 23.55
C PHE A 131 -1.51 -4.54 24.73
N ASP A 132 -0.35 -5.18 24.56
CA ASP A 132 0.75 -5.20 25.53
C ASP A 132 1.58 -3.89 25.54
N GLY A 133 1.23 -2.91 24.69
CA GLY A 133 1.87 -1.59 24.65
C GLY A 133 3.02 -1.45 23.65
N TYR A 134 3.16 -2.39 22.72
CA TYR A 134 4.15 -2.33 21.64
C TYR A 134 3.59 -1.69 20.37
N ASN A 135 4.46 -1.02 19.61
CA ASN A 135 4.11 -0.58 18.27
C ASN A 135 4.14 -1.76 17.30
N ALA A 136 3.05 -1.95 16.56
CA ALA A 136 2.94 -2.95 15.51
C ALA A 136 2.78 -2.29 14.13
N THR A 137 3.34 -2.90 13.08
CA THR A 137 3.22 -2.40 11.71
C THR A 137 3.08 -3.56 10.74
N ILE A 138 2.05 -3.51 9.89
CA ILE A 138 1.82 -4.46 8.80
C ILE A 138 2.01 -3.72 7.49
N LEU A 139 2.91 -4.23 6.65
CA LEU A 139 3.18 -3.70 5.32
C LEU A 139 2.98 -4.79 4.27
N ALA A 140 2.14 -4.52 3.27
CA ALA A 140 1.97 -5.39 2.12
C ALA A 140 2.88 -4.93 0.96
N TYR A 141 3.69 -5.85 0.42
CA TYR A 141 4.60 -5.60 -0.70
C TYR A 141 4.44 -6.66 -1.80
N GLY A 142 4.63 -6.25 -3.06
CA GLY A 142 4.47 -7.13 -4.22
C GLY A 142 4.13 -6.37 -5.51
N GLN A 143 4.16 -7.06 -6.64
CA GLN A 143 3.86 -6.48 -7.96
C GLN A 143 2.44 -5.88 -8.02
N THR A 144 2.19 -4.99 -8.98
CA THR A 144 0.82 -4.52 -9.28
C THR A 144 -0.10 -5.70 -9.61
N GLY A 145 -1.34 -5.66 -9.12
CA GLY A 145 -2.30 -6.77 -9.30
C GLY A 145 -2.09 -8.00 -8.43
N SER A 146 -1.07 -8.04 -7.55
CA SER A 146 -0.81 -9.18 -6.65
C SER A 146 -1.78 -9.31 -5.46
N GLY A 147 -2.71 -8.38 -5.26
CA GLY A 147 -3.68 -8.45 -4.16
C GLY A 147 -3.26 -7.78 -2.84
N LYS A 148 -2.30 -6.85 -2.86
CA LYS A 148 -1.92 -6.02 -1.68
C LYS A 148 -3.14 -5.31 -1.07
N THR A 149 -3.88 -4.57 -1.88
CA THR A 149 -5.09 -3.85 -1.46
C THR A 149 -6.17 -4.81 -1.00
N TYR A 150 -6.35 -5.95 -1.68
CA TYR A 150 -7.29 -6.99 -1.24
C TYR A 150 -6.94 -7.56 0.13
N THR A 151 -5.65 -7.75 0.41
CA THR A 151 -5.18 -8.28 1.70
C THR A 151 -5.39 -7.27 2.83
N MET A 152 -4.98 -6.01 2.64
CA MET A 152 -5.20 -4.96 3.66
C MET A 152 -6.69 -4.62 3.83
N GLY A 153 -7.48 -4.77 2.77
CA GLY A 153 -8.88 -4.35 2.68
C GLY A 153 -9.03 -3.23 1.66
N SER A 154 -10.14 -3.24 0.91
CA SER A 154 -10.51 -2.17 -0.02
C SER A 154 -11.92 -1.67 0.30
N PRO A 155 -12.20 -0.36 0.23
CA PRO A 155 -13.56 0.18 0.34
C PRO A 155 -14.49 -0.26 -0.80
N SER A 156 -13.93 -0.80 -1.89
CA SER A 156 -14.66 -1.16 -3.09
C SER A 156 -15.46 -2.46 -2.96
N THR A 157 -15.40 -3.16 -1.82
CA THR A 157 -16.30 -4.30 -1.58
C THR A 157 -17.71 -3.74 -1.42
N SER A 158 -18.47 -3.77 -2.51
CA SER A 158 -19.84 -3.27 -2.69
C SER A 158 -20.87 -3.80 -1.68
N THR A 159 -20.47 -4.73 -0.81
CA THR A 159 -21.24 -5.31 0.31
C THR A 159 -21.16 -4.52 1.61
N LEU A 160 -20.37 -3.43 1.68
CA LEU A 160 -20.26 -2.58 2.87
C LEU A 160 -21.52 -1.74 3.18
N SER A 161 -22.50 -1.72 2.27
CA SER A 161 -23.77 -1.03 2.47
C SER A 161 -24.74 -1.75 3.41
N GLU A 162 -24.52 -3.03 3.74
CA GLU A 162 -25.38 -3.80 4.64
C GLU A 162 -24.76 -3.86 6.04
N THR A 163 -25.10 -2.89 6.88
CA THR A 163 -24.84 -2.80 8.33
C THR A 163 -23.41 -3.15 8.74
N ILE A 164 -22.62 -2.12 9.06
CA ILE A 164 -21.20 -2.19 9.44
C ILE A 164 -20.88 -3.29 10.48
N SER A 165 -21.83 -3.66 11.34
CA SER A 165 -21.72 -4.75 12.32
C SER A 165 -21.63 -6.17 11.70
N LYS A 166 -22.13 -6.40 10.48
CA LYS A 166 -22.02 -7.69 9.76
C LYS A 166 -20.83 -7.75 8.80
N VAL A 167 -20.26 -6.59 8.47
CA VAL A 167 -19.12 -6.46 7.56
C VAL A 167 -17.90 -7.20 8.08
N ALA A 168 -17.60 -7.10 9.39
CA ALA A 168 -16.42 -7.72 9.98
C ALA A 168 -16.33 -9.24 9.77
N PHE A 169 -17.47 -9.91 9.61
CA PHE A 169 -17.59 -11.36 9.44
C PHE A 169 -17.71 -11.79 7.97
N SER A 170 -17.72 -10.86 7.02
CA SER A 170 -17.70 -11.24 5.61
C SER A 170 -16.37 -11.93 5.28
N PRO A 171 -16.39 -13.10 4.61
CA PRO A 171 -15.19 -13.86 4.31
C PRO A 171 -14.19 -13.08 3.43
N GLU A 172 -14.65 -12.06 2.71
CA GLU A 172 -13.83 -11.28 1.78
C GLU A 172 -13.13 -10.08 2.44
N VAL A 173 -13.54 -9.70 3.66
CA VAL A 173 -13.01 -8.52 4.33
C VAL A 173 -11.55 -8.73 4.73
N GLY A 174 -10.72 -7.74 4.39
CA GLY A 174 -9.28 -7.74 4.61
C GLY A 174 -8.87 -7.49 6.07
N LEU A 175 -7.57 -7.26 6.28
CA LEU A 175 -6.98 -7.14 7.61
C LEU A 175 -7.50 -5.92 8.40
N ILE A 176 -7.57 -4.73 7.78
CA ILE A 176 -7.86 -3.49 8.52
C ILE A 176 -9.22 -3.54 9.23
N PRO A 177 -10.35 -3.88 8.58
CA PRO A 177 -11.63 -3.90 9.30
C PRO A 177 -11.73 -5.01 10.35
N ARG A 178 -11.03 -6.15 10.15
CA ARG A 178 -10.92 -7.21 11.16
C ARG A 178 -10.16 -6.75 12.40
N ILE A 179 -9.04 -6.05 12.19
CA ILE A 179 -8.24 -5.44 13.27
C ILE A 179 -9.09 -4.43 14.04
N LEU A 180 -9.81 -3.54 13.33
CA LEU A 180 -10.67 -2.55 13.97
C LEU A 180 -11.75 -3.20 14.83
N THR A 181 -12.38 -4.27 14.34
CA THR A 181 -13.41 -5.00 15.11
C THR A 181 -12.80 -5.63 16.36
N ASP A 182 -11.69 -6.36 16.24
CA ASP A 182 -11.04 -7.01 17.38
C ASP A 182 -10.49 -6.00 18.40
N ILE A 183 -10.04 -4.80 17.97
CA ILE A 183 -9.68 -3.73 18.90
C ILE A 183 -10.87 -3.37 19.79
N PHE A 184 -12.03 -3.09 19.22
CA PHE A 184 -13.19 -2.67 19.99
C PHE A 184 -13.89 -3.81 20.72
N ASP A 185 -13.76 -5.06 20.26
CA ASP A 185 -14.23 -6.23 21.00
C ASP A 185 -13.41 -6.46 22.29
N ARG A 186 -12.12 -6.10 22.27
CA ARG A 186 -11.21 -6.19 23.43
C ARG A 186 -11.23 -4.96 24.34
N LEU A 187 -11.69 -3.81 23.83
CA LEU A 187 -11.89 -2.63 24.65
C LEU A 187 -13.11 -2.85 25.53
N ASP A 188 -12.87 -3.03 26.82
CA ASP A 188 -13.89 -3.35 27.81
C ASP A 188 -14.94 -2.25 27.85
N VAL A 189 -16.21 -2.60 27.59
CA VAL A 189 -17.35 -1.66 27.58
C VAL A 189 -17.66 -1.25 29.02
N GLY A 190 -16.84 -0.36 29.61
CA GLY A 190 -17.20 0.32 30.85
C GLY A 190 -16.10 0.66 31.86
N THR A 191 -14.83 0.28 31.65
CA THR A 191 -13.79 0.38 32.71
C THR A 191 -12.48 1.03 32.29
N SER A 192 -12.28 1.32 31.00
CA SER A 192 -11.00 1.81 30.49
C SER A 192 -11.11 3.27 30.02
N ASP A 193 -10.29 4.19 30.57
CA ASP A 193 -10.07 5.57 30.03
C ASP A 193 -9.36 5.57 28.66
N SER A 194 -9.38 4.43 27.97
CA SER A 194 -8.71 4.21 26.71
C SER A 194 -9.47 4.92 25.59
N HIS A 195 -8.76 5.73 24.81
CA HIS A 195 -9.32 6.38 23.63
C HIS A 195 -8.54 5.98 22.38
N VAL A 196 -9.29 5.64 21.33
CA VAL A 196 -8.75 5.26 20.03
C VAL A 196 -8.85 6.42 19.07
N THR A 197 -7.74 6.73 18.41
CA THR A 197 -7.63 7.78 17.40
C THR A 197 -7.14 7.18 16.09
N ILE A 198 -7.69 7.63 14.97
CA ILE A 198 -7.35 7.17 13.62
C ILE A 198 -6.73 8.32 12.83
N GLN A 199 -5.68 8.00 12.09
CA GLN A 199 -5.13 8.83 11.02
C GLN A 199 -5.10 8.00 9.73
N TYR A 200 -5.39 8.63 8.60
CA TYR A 200 -5.31 7.96 7.30
C TYR A 200 -4.64 8.88 6.29
N LEU A 201 -3.42 8.54 5.91
CA LEU A 201 -2.59 9.34 5.01
C LEU A 201 -2.30 8.58 3.72
N GLU A 202 -2.12 9.33 2.65
CA GLU A 202 -1.61 8.86 1.37
C GLU A 202 -0.28 9.56 1.08
N ILE A 203 0.71 8.78 0.68
CA ILE A 203 1.93 9.27 0.05
C ILE A 203 1.77 9.04 -1.44
N TYR A 204 1.80 10.13 -2.19
CA TYR A 204 1.65 10.10 -3.63
C TYR A 204 2.56 11.14 -4.26
N ASN A 205 3.41 10.69 -5.18
CA ASN A 205 4.37 11.56 -5.85
C ASN A 205 5.29 12.34 -4.88
N GLU A 206 5.70 11.68 -3.79
CA GLU A 206 6.47 12.28 -2.67
C GLU A 206 5.73 13.37 -1.87
N ASP A 207 4.44 13.61 -2.16
CA ASP A 207 3.57 14.52 -1.42
C ASP A 207 2.67 13.75 -0.45
N LEU A 208 2.37 14.39 0.68
CA LEU A 208 1.44 13.86 1.69
C LEU A 208 0.03 14.38 1.43
N HIS A 209 -0.93 13.47 1.50
CA HIS A 209 -2.35 13.79 1.48
C HIS A 209 -3.05 13.15 2.69
N ASP A 210 -3.90 13.92 3.34
CA ASP A 210 -4.80 13.44 4.39
C ASP A 210 -6.09 12.96 3.73
N LEU A 211 -6.40 11.68 3.96
CA LEU A 211 -7.57 11.02 3.39
C LEU A 211 -8.83 11.21 4.24
N LEU A 212 -8.73 11.75 5.46
CA LEU A 212 -9.86 12.03 6.35
C LEU A 212 -10.27 13.51 6.32
N ASP A 213 -9.31 14.41 6.10
CA ASP A 213 -9.57 15.84 5.91
C ASP A 213 -8.75 16.42 4.75
N TYR A 214 -9.34 16.45 3.55
CA TYR A 214 -8.69 17.00 2.37
C TYR A 214 -8.44 18.51 2.47
N GLN A 215 -9.06 19.25 3.39
CA GLN A 215 -8.77 20.67 3.58
C GLN A 215 -7.37 20.89 4.14
N THR A 216 -6.86 19.95 4.97
CA THR A 216 -5.49 20.01 5.51
C THR A 216 -4.43 19.85 4.42
N THR A 217 -4.76 19.19 3.30
CA THR A 217 -3.85 18.99 2.16
C THR A 217 -3.62 20.21 1.30
N ARG A 218 -4.54 21.19 1.34
CA ARG A 218 -4.53 22.39 0.48
C ARG A 218 -3.91 23.58 1.19
N SER A 219 -2.68 23.44 1.64
CA SER A 219 -1.97 24.42 2.45
C SER A 219 -0.98 25.22 1.59
N ASP A 220 -1.50 25.87 0.54
CA ASP A 220 -0.72 26.84 -0.26
C ASP A 220 -1.35 28.25 -0.27
N LYS A 221 -2.58 28.45 0.26
CA LYS A 221 -3.30 29.72 0.10
C LYS A 221 -3.56 30.54 1.37
N ASP A 222 -3.57 29.91 2.56
CA ASP A 222 -4.02 30.58 3.80
C ASP A 222 -2.97 30.63 4.93
N GLY A 223 -1.68 30.38 4.63
CA GLY A 223 -0.60 30.52 5.64
C GLY A 223 -0.66 29.52 6.80
N LYS A 224 -1.47 28.46 6.70
CA LYS A 224 -1.37 27.29 7.58
C LYS A 224 -0.27 26.36 7.08
N ASP A 225 0.65 25.99 7.96
CA ASP A 225 1.64 24.93 7.72
C ASP A 225 0.91 23.68 7.22
N GLY A 226 1.25 23.22 6.02
CA GLY A 226 0.72 21.98 5.49
C GLY A 226 1.23 20.72 6.16
N LEU A 227 0.85 19.57 5.61
CA LEU A 227 1.32 18.27 6.09
C LEU A 227 2.84 18.21 6.00
N CYS A 228 3.51 18.13 7.16
CA CYS A 228 4.96 18.10 7.21
C CYS A 228 5.47 17.05 8.19
N ILE A 229 6.47 16.27 7.75
CA ILE A 229 7.14 15.28 8.60
C ILE A 229 8.01 16.02 9.62
N ARG A 230 7.77 15.76 10.90
CA ARG A 230 8.53 16.32 12.02
C ARG A 230 9.04 15.21 12.92
N GLU A 231 10.10 15.53 13.65
CA GLU A 231 10.71 14.65 14.64
C GLU A 231 10.53 15.26 16.03
N LYS A 232 10.10 14.45 17.00
CA LYS A 232 10.02 14.82 18.41
C LYS A 232 10.85 13.87 19.25
N SER A 233 11.73 14.41 20.09
CA SER A 233 12.40 13.63 21.13
C SER A 233 11.42 13.26 22.23
N THR A 234 11.32 11.97 22.52
CA THR A 234 10.54 11.38 23.63
C THR A 234 11.49 10.62 24.56
N PRO A 235 11.05 10.31 25.80
CA PRO A 235 11.85 9.46 26.70
C PRO A 235 12.18 8.09 26.11
N GLN A 236 11.35 7.58 25.19
CA GLN A 236 11.57 6.30 24.49
C GLN A 236 12.40 6.43 23.20
N GLY A 237 12.85 7.63 22.82
CA GLY A 237 13.69 7.86 21.64
C GLY A 237 13.15 8.95 20.72
N ARG A 238 13.33 8.78 19.41
CA ARG A 238 12.86 9.75 18.40
C ARG A 238 11.52 9.30 17.84
N HIS A 239 10.51 10.15 17.93
CA HIS A 239 9.18 9.91 17.39
C HIS A 239 8.96 10.75 16.13
N ILE A 240 8.76 10.07 15.00
CA ILE A 240 8.44 10.71 13.71
C ILE A 240 6.92 10.85 13.63
N PHE A 241 6.43 12.05 13.29
CA PHE A 241 5.00 12.31 13.12
C PHE A 241 4.75 13.29 11.99
N VAL A 242 3.52 13.31 11.47
CA VAL A 242 3.10 14.28 10.45
C VAL A 242 2.36 15.42 11.14
N ALA A 243 2.99 16.58 11.23
CA ALA A 243 2.34 17.78 11.73
C ALA A 243 1.32 18.28 10.70
N GLY A 244 0.15 18.70 11.19
CA GLY A 244 -0.99 19.10 10.37
C GLY A 244 -1.91 17.94 9.97
N ALA A 245 -1.52 16.68 10.19
CA ALA A 245 -2.39 15.54 9.92
C ALA A 245 -3.60 15.54 10.87
N SER A 246 -4.80 15.36 10.31
CA SER A 246 -6.02 15.20 11.08
C SER A 246 -5.97 13.90 11.89
N SER A 247 -6.62 13.92 13.04
CA SER A 247 -6.67 12.80 13.97
C SER A 247 -8.09 12.72 14.50
N HIS A 248 -8.75 11.59 14.25
CA HIS A 248 -10.17 11.41 14.55
C HIS A 248 -10.34 10.39 15.66
N THR A 249 -10.82 10.84 16.82
CA THR A 249 -11.19 9.95 17.92
C THR A 249 -12.47 9.20 17.56
N VAL A 250 -12.49 7.89 17.83
CA VAL A 250 -13.60 6.99 17.54
C VAL A 250 -14.01 6.22 18.78
N THR A 251 -15.31 5.96 18.92
CA THR A 251 -15.89 5.31 20.10
C THR A 251 -16.22 3.83 19.87
N ASN A 252 -16.30 3.40 18.62
CA ASN A 252 -16.67 2.04 18.25
C ASN A 252 -16.08 1.62 16.89
N ALA A 253 -16.12 0.31 16.62
CA ALA A 253 -15.60 -0.27 15.36
C ALA A 253 -16.32 0.27 14.12
N ALA A 254 -17.57 0.68 14.24
CA ALA A 254 -18.34 1.17 13.10
C ALA A 254 -17.88 2.56 12.64
N GLU A 255 -17.65 3.48 13.59
CA GLU A 255 -17.05 4.78 13.32
C GLU A 255 -15.65 4.65 12.70
N ALA A 256 -14.83 3.77 13.27
CA ALA A 256 -13.50 3.48 12.74
C ALA A 256 -13.53 2.93 11.31
N SER A 257 -14.43 1.98 11.05
CA SER A 257 -14.62 1.40 9.73
C SER A 257 -15.11 2.45 8.74
N ASN A 258 -16.04 3.34 9.12
CA ASN A 258 -16.50 4.43 8.26
C ASN A 258 -15.36 5.35 7.81
N LEU A 259 -14.42 5.70 8.71
CA LEU A 259 -13.24 6.49 8.33
C LEU A 259 -12.37 5.75 7.32
N PHE A 260 -12.16 4.44 7.50
CA PHE A 260 -11.43 3.61 6.54
C PHE A 260 -12.10 3.59 5.16
N LEU A 261 -13.44 3.46 5.11
CA LEU A 261 -14.20 3.46 3.86
C LEU A 261 -14.19 4.81 3.15
N ASN A 262 -14.45 5.87 3.90
CA ASN A 262 -14.48 7.24 3.39
C ASN A 262 -13.11 7.64 2.85
N GLY A 263 -12.04 7.40 3.60
CA GLY A 263 -10.69 7.74 3.16
C GLY A 263 -10.23 6.93 1.95
N GLY A 264 -10.63 5.66 1.85
CA GLY A 264 -10.31 4.89 0.65
C GLY A 264 -11.17 5.27 -0.57
N THR A 265 -12.38 5.78 -0.38
CA THR A 265 -13.16 6.40 -1.46
C THR A 265 -12.48 7.68 -1.92
N MET A 266 -12.02 8.53 -1.00
CA MET A 266 -11.27 9.75 -1.31
C MET A 266 -10.02 9.44 -2.14
N ARG A 267 -9.25 8.44 -1.72
CA ARG A 267 -8.08 7.94 -2.45
C ARG A 267 -8.41 7.49 -3.87
N ALA A 268 -9.50 6.74 -4.04
CA ALA A 268 -9.95 6.28 -5.36
C ALA A 268 -10.37 7.46 -6.26
N THR A 269 -11.13 8.41 -5.73
CA THR A 269 -11.55 9.60 -6.46
C THR A 269 -10.37 10.48 -6.87
N ALA A 270 -9.39 10.70 -5.97
CA ALA A 270 -8.16 11.44 -6.28
C ALA A 270 -7.35 10.77 -7.41
N SER A 271 -7.29 9.44 -7.41
CA SER A 271 -6.66 8.66 -8.48
C SER A 271 -7.35 8.86 -9.84
N THR A 272 -8.69 8.87 -9.86
CA THR A 272 -9.49 9.07 -11.09
C THR A 272 -9.46 10.50 -11.63
N LEU A 273 -9.46 11.51 -10.75
CA LEU A 273 -9.39 12.92 -11.16
C LEU A 273 -8.03 13.30 -11.77
N LEU A 274 -6.97 12.54 -11.47
CA LEU A 274 -5.61 12.82 -11.90
C LEU A 274 -5.05 11.83 -12.95
N ASN A 275 -5.91 11.02 -13.59
CA ASN A 275 -5.50 10.00 -14.58
C ASN A 275 -4.31 9.13 -14.08
N LYS A 276 -4.33 8.72 -12.80
CA LYS A 276 -3.21 7.98 -12.20
C LYS A 276 -3.73 6.70 -11.55
N GLU A 277 -3.15 5.60 -11.97
CA GLU A 277 -3.40 4.27 -11.44
C GLU A 277 -3.06 4.20 -9.94
N SER A 278 -3.94 3.63 -9.12
CA SER A 278 -3.77 3.48 -7.67
C SER A 278 -2.57 2.62 -7.25
N SER A 279 -1.87 2.01 -8.22
CA SER A 279 -0.63 1.28 -8.01
C SER A 279 0.56 2.17 -7.62
N ARG A 280 0.46 3.49 -7.82
CA ARG A 280 1.54 4.46 -7.58
C ARG A 280 1.41 5.26 -6.28
N SER A 281 0.36 5.03 -5.50
CA SER A 281 0.21 5.66 -4.19
C SER A 281 0.28 4.65 -3.05
N HIS A 282 0.84 5.08 -1.93
CA HIS A 282 0.94 4.30 -0.71
C HIS A 282 -0.03 4.88 0.31
N ALA A 283 -0.82 4.04 0.96
CA ALA A 283 -1.75 4.48 1.99
C ALA A 283 -1.32 3.92 3.34
N ILE A 284 -1.34 4.79 4.36
CA ILE A 284 -0.91 4.52 5.73
C ILE A 284 -2.13 4.77 6.61
N PHE A 285 -2.70 3.69 7.14
CA PHE A 285 -3.80 3.73 8.09
C PHE A 285 -3.22 3.48 9.49
N THR A 286 -3.21 4.51 10.33
CA THR A 286 -2.62 4.47 11.66
C THR A 286 -3.73 4.44 12.71
N VAL A 287 -3.65 3.47 13.62
CA VAL A 287 -4.50 3.39 14.80
C VAL A 287 -3.65 3.69 16.03
N ILE A 288 -4.08 4.66 16.83
CA ILE A 288 -3.41 5.09 18.04
C ILE A 288 -4.35 4.81 19.20
N MET A 289 -3.93 3.97 20.14
CA MET A 289 -4.65 3.74 21.40
C MET A 289 -3.87 4.43 22.52
N ASN A 290 -4.53 5.36 23.19
CA ASN A 290 -4.00 6.01 24.37
C ASN A 290 -4.68 5.37 25.58
N ARG A 291 -3.89 4.95 26.57
CA ARG A 291 -4.34 4.39 27.85
C ARG A 291 -3.87 5.26 29.00
#